data_AF-A0A495QFP3-F1
#
_entry.id   AF-A0A495QFP3-F1
#
_cell.length_a   1.000
_cell.length_b   1.000
_cell.length_c   1.000
_cell.angle_alpha   90.00
_cell.angle_beta   90.00
_cell.angle_gamma   90.00
#
_symmetry.space_group_name_H-M   'P 1'
#
loop_
_entity.id
_entity.type
_entity.pdbx_description
1 polymer ?
#
loop_
_entity_poly.entity_id
_entity_poly.type
_entity_poly.pdbx_seq_one_letter_code
_entity_poly.pdbx_strand_id
1 'polypeptide(L)'
;MSRQEKLERLRAQFPDWDFRWHEVEPSWHAKRKVADYVDRSAVCTEVRGTDPSEVAVFLLYVVAIEPVEQPWRRGDHDTSAMASA
;
A
#
# COMPACT_ATOMS: atom_id res chain seq x y z
N MET A 1 25.37 7.02 -9.67
CA MET A 1 24.73 6.61 -8.42
C MET A 1 24.86 5.10 -8.24
N SER A 2 25.30 4.66 -7.07
CA SER A 2 25.33 3.26 -6.65
C SER A 2 23.92 2.73 -6.36
N ARG A 3 23.81 1.41 -6.22
CA ARG A 3 22.56 0.73 -5.82
C ARG A 3 22.08 1.19 -4.44
N GLN A 4 23.02 1.43 -3.53
CA GLN A 4 22.76 1.90 -2.16
C GLN A 4 22.13 3.29 -2.16
N GLU A 5 22.67 4.23 -2.93
CA GLU A 5 22.16 5.61 -3.03
C GLU A 5 20.74 5.66 -3.61
N LYS A 6 20.44 4.80 -4.59
CA LYS A 6 19.08 4.67 -5.13
C LYS A 6 18.10 4.17 -4.07
N LEU A 7 18.53 3.19 -3.27
CA LEU A 7 17.73 2.62 -2.19
C LEU A 7 17.44 3.63 -1.07
N GLU A 8 18.45 4.41 -0.65
CA GLU A 8 18.27 5.45 0.36
C GLU A 8 17.29 6.53 -0.11
N ARG A 9 17.38 6.94 -1.38
CA ARG A 9 16.45 7.89 -1.97
C ARG A 9 15.01 7.37 -1.99
N LEU A 10 14.81 6.10 -2.35
CA LEU A 10 13.48 5.48 -2.34
C LEU A 10 12.89 5.41 -0.93
N ARG A 11 13.70 5.03 0.07
CA ARG A 11 13.29 5.01 1.47
C ARG A 11 12.90 6.39 1.99
N ALA A 12 13.62 7.43 1.58
CA ALA A 12 13.27 8.80 1.93
C ALA A 12 11.97 9.27 1.26
N GLN A 13 11.70 8.83 0.02
CA GLN A 13 10.54 9.24 -0.75
C GLN A 13 9.26 8.47 -0.38
N PHE A 14 9.39 7.22 0.08
CA PHE A 14 8.28 6.35 0.44
C PHE A 14 8.51 5.71 1.83
N PRO A 15 8.37 6.49 2.92
CA PRO A 15 8.70 6.04 4.27
C PRO A 15 7.84 4.87 4.76
N ASP A 16 6.63 4.72 4.22
CA ASP A 16 5.67 3.66 4.56
C ASP A 16 5.95 2.34 3.82
N TRP A 17 7.03 2.30 3.04
CA TRP A 17 7.42 1.15 2.22
C TRP A 17 8.81 0.64 2.62
N ASP A 18 8.91 -0.67 2.76
CA ASP A 18 10.15 -1.41 2.90
C ASP A 18 10.65 -1.87 1.54
N PHE A 19 11.86 -1.44 1.19
CA PHE A 19 12.54 -1.79 -0.06
C PHE A 19 13.66 -2.79 0.18
N ARG A 20 13.67 -3.87 -0.61
CA ARG A 20 14.69 -4.93 -0.59
C ARG A 20 15.07 -5.35 -2.00
N TRP A 21 16.32 -5.75 -2.19
CA TRP A 21 16.77 -6.43 -3.40
C TRP A 21 16.71 -7.93 -3.17
N HIS A 22 16.13 -8.67 -4.11
CA HIS A 22 16.07 -10.12 -4.10
C HIS A 22 17.18 -10.68 -5.00
N GLU A 23 18.12 -11.43 -4.43
CA GLU A 23 19.32 -11.87 -5.15
C GLU A 23 19.09 -13.14 -5.98
N VAL A 24 18.21 -14.05 -5.51
CA VAL A 24 17.92 -15.32 -6.18
C VAL A 24 17.14 -15.12 -7.48
N GLU A 25 16.25 -14.12 -7.48
CA GLU A 25 15.54 -13.65 -8.67
C GLU A 25 15.74 -12.13 -8.73
N PRO A 26 16.72 -11.64 -9.52
CA PRO A 26 17.16 -10.25 -9.57
C PRO A 26 16.02 -9.25 -9.75
N SER A 27 15.47 -8.80 -8.63
CA SER A 27 14.31 -7.91 -8.60
C SER A 27 14.29 -7.07 -7.33
N TRP A 28 13.78 -5.86 -7.48
CA TRP A 28 13.38 -5.02 -6.37
C TRP A 28 12.03 -5.46 -5.86
N HIS A 29 11.94 -5.56 -4.54
CA HIS A 29 10.71 -5.83 -3.82
C HIS A 29 10.42 -4.65 -2.90
N ALA A 30 9.29 -3.99 -3.13
CA ALA A 30 8.75 -2.97 -2.25
C ALA A 30 7.50 -3.52 -1.57
N LYS A 31 7.48 -3.50 -0.24
CA LYS A 31 6.36 -3.95 0.57
C LYS A 31 5.95 -2.85 1.51
N ARG A 32 4.67 -2.50 1.53
CA ARG A 32 4.16 -1.48 2.45
C ARG A 32 4.35 -1.97 3.90
N LYS A 33 4.38 -1.11 4.91
CA LYS A 33 4.54 -1.54 6.31
C LYS A 33 3.20 -1.88 6.95
N VAL A 34 3.13 -3.02 7.68
CA VAL A 34 1.88 -3.62 8.20
C VAL A 34 1.07 -2.68 9.11
N ALA A 35 1.74 -1.75 9.79
CA ALA A 35 1.10 -0.82 10.71
C ALA A 35 0.06 0.10 10.03
N ASP A 36 0.13 0.30 8.71
CA ASP A 36 -0.64 1.37 8.03
C ASP A 36 -1.97 0.94 7.41
N TYR A 37 -2.27 -0.37 7.29
CA TYR A 37 -3.50 -0.85 6.61
C TYR A 37 -4.48 -1.62 7.50
N VAL A 38 -4.25 -1.63 8.81
CA VAL A 38 -5.30 -2.03 9.78
C VAL A 38 -6.48 -1.03 9.71
N ASP A 39 -6.18 0.26 9.49
CA ASP A 39 -7.20 1.33 9.42
C ASP A 39 -7.60 1.72 7.99
N ARG A 40 -6.81 1.33 6.97
CA ARG A 40 -7.07 1.67 5.56
C ARG A 40 -6.79 0.47 4.67
N SER A 41 -7.85 -0.19 4.19
CA SER A 41 -7.72 -1.26 3.19
C SER A 41 -6.93 -0.75 1.98
N ALA A 42 -5.74 -1.27 1.71
CA ALA A 42 -4.92 -0.84 0.58
C ALA A 42 -5.17 -1.74 -0.64
N VAL A 43 -5.32 -1.14 -1.82
CA VAL A 43 -5.47 -1.88 -3.09
C VAL A 43 -4.16 -2.58 -3.49
N CYS A 44 -3.01 -2.06 -3.04
CA CYS A 44 -1.69 -2.61 -3.30
C CYS A 44 -0.82 -2.57 -2.04
N THR A 45 -0.27 -3.73 -1.67
CA THR A 45 0.59 -3.91 -0.50
C THR A 45 2.02 -4.32 -0.86
N GLU A 46 2.24 -4.84 -2.06
CA GLU A 46 3.52 -5.36 -2.55
C GLU A 46 3.72 -5.04 -4.02
N VAL A 47 4.94 -4.69 -4.41
CA VAL A 47 5.37 -4.36 -5.78
C VAL A 47 6.70 -5.02 -6.06
N ARG A 48 6.86 -5.61 -7.24
CA ARG A 48 8.12 -6.18 -7.71
C ARG A 48 8.50 -5.59 -9.07
N GLY A 49 9.79 -5.39 -9.31
CA GLY A 49 10.28 -4.91 -10.60
C GLY A 49 11.78 -5.11 -10.76
N THR A 50 12.25 -5.26 -12.00
CA THR A 50 13.67 -5.43 -12.30
C THR A 50 14.45 -4.12 -12.25
N ASP A 51 13.78 -2.99 -12.52
CA ASP A 51 14.33 -1.64 -12.40
C ASP A 51 13.73 -0.90 -11.17
N PRO A 52 14.56 -0.34 -10.28
CA PRO A 52 14.06 0.43 -9.13
C PRO A 52 13.28 1.69 -9.54
N SER A 53 13.54 2.23 -10.73
CA SER A 53 12.87 3.41 -11.27
C SER A 53 11.44 3.08 -11.70
N GLU A 54 11.20 1.89 -12.26
CA GLU A 54 9.86 1.40 -12.59
C GLU A 54 9.02 1.18 -11.33
N VAL A 55 9.62 0.59 -10.28
CA VAL A 55 8.98 0.45 -8.97
C VAL A 55 8.61 1.82 -8.39
N ALA A 56 9.50 2.80 -8.49
CA ALA A 56 9.24 4.17 -8.02
C ALA A 56 8.06 4.81 -8.74
N VAL A 57 8.02 4.71 -10.07
CA VAL A 57 6.91 5.25 -10.88
C VAL A 57 5.61 4.57 -10.50
N PHE A 58 5.60 3.25 -10.36
CA PHE A 58 4.40 2.52 -9.95
C PHE A 58 3.89 2.96 -8.58
N LEU A 59 4.79 3.12 -7.60
CA LEU A 59 4.41 3.59 -6.26
C LEU A 59 3.81 5.00 -6.26
N LEU A 60 4.29 5.90 -7.12
CA LEU A 60 3.67 7.23 -7.30
C LEU A 60 2.21 7.11 -7.77
N TYR A 61 1.92 6.16 -8.68
CA TYR A 61 0.55 5.91 -9.14
C TYR A 61 -0.30 5.22 -8.08
N VAL A 62 0.24 4.26 -7.32
CA VAL A 62 -0.50 3.57 -6.27
C VAL A 62 -0.94 4.52 -5.17
N VAL A 63 -0.07 5.45 -4.74
CA VAL A 63 -0.44 6.48 -3.74
C VAL A 63 -1.55 7.40 -4.26
N ALA A 64 -1.59 7.67 -5.57
CA ALA A 64 -2.68 8.44 -6.17
C ALA A 64 -3.99 7.65 -6.26
N ILE A 65 -3.95 6.32 -6.18
CA ILE A 65 -5.11 5.39 -6.20
C ILE A 65 -5.35 4.87 -4.78
N GLU A 66 -5.29 5.74 -3.77
CA GLU A 66 -5.84 5.40 -2.45
C GLU A 66 -7.35 5.12 -2.60
N PRO A 67 -7.90 4.15 -1.85
CA PRO A 67 -9.23 3.63 -2.13
C PRO A 67 -10.30 4.70 -1.90
N VAL A 68 -11.25 4.76 -2.83
CA VAL A 68 -12.58 5.33 -2.61
C VAL A 68 -13.17 4.68 -1.36
N GLU A 69 -13.69 5.49 -0.42
CA GLU A 69 -14.45 5.01 0.73
C GLU A 69 -15.42 3.90 0.30
N GLN A 70 -15.33 2.74 0.95
CA GLN A 70 -16.20 1.62 0.61
C GLN A 70 -17.68 2.00 0.81
N PRO A 71 -18.58 1.82 -0.19
CA PRO A 71 -19.97 2.24 -0.11
C PRO A 71 -20.87 1.35 0.77
N TRP A 72 -20.34 0.31 1.43
CA TRP A 72 -21.16 -0.71 2.10
C TRP A 72 -21.55 -0.38 3.55
N ARG A 73 -21.31 0.84 4.05
CA ARG A 73 -22.01 1.36 5.24
C ARG A 73 -23.42 1.83 4.86
N ARG A 74 -24.22 0.96 4.25
CA ARG A 74 -25.66 1.18 4.12
C ARG A 74 -26.39 0.07 4.87
N GLY A 75 -26.80 0.41 6.09
CA GLY A 75 -27.90 -0.22 6.83
C GLY A 75 -27.54 -1.51 7.55
N ASP A 76 -27.26 -1.40 8.85
CA ASP A 76 -27.64 -2.42 9.83
C ASP A 76 -27.58 -1.78 11.22
N HIS A 77 -28.61 -0.98 11.51
CA HIS A 77 -29.17 -0.53 12.79
C HIS A 77 -30.41 0.25 12.30
N ASP A 78 -31.65 -0.16 12.46
CA ASP A 78 -32.25 -0.72 13.65
C ASP A 78 -33.60 -1.36 13.21
N THR A 79 -33.74 -2.67 13.35
CA THR A 79 -35.04 -3.34 13.32
C THR A 79 -35.46 -3.59 14.76
N SER A 80 -35.76 -2.51 15.50
CA SER A 80 -36.33 -2.64 16.84
C SER A 80 -37.18 -1.43 17.21
N ALA A 81 -38.40 -1.39 16.68
CA ALA A 81 -39.50 -0.63 17.27
C ALA A 81 -40.87 -1.17 16.81
N MET A 82 -41.12 -2.46 17.06
CA MET A 82 -42.48 -3.00 17.20
C MET A 82 -42.51 -3.95 18.38
N ALA A 83 -42.52 -3.38 19.58
CA ALA A 83 -43.05 -4.01 20.79
C ALA A 83 -43.15 -2.94 21.90
N SER A 84 -44.30 -2.30 22.02
CA SER A 84 -44.82 -1.88 23.33
C SER A 84 -46.33 -1.75 23.21
N ALA A 85 -46.98 -2.29 24.24
CA ALA A 85 -48.39 -2.56 24.44
C ALA A 85 -49.30 -1.32 24.41
#